data_AF-A0A3B1JYI8-F1
#
_entry.id   AF-A0A3B1JYI8-F1
#
_cell.length_a   1.000
_cell.length_b   1.000
_cell.length_c   1.000
_cell.angle_alpha   90.00
_cell.angle_beta   90.00
_cell.angle_gamma   90.00
#
_symmetry.space_group_name_H-M   'P 1'
#
loop_
_entity.id
_entity.type
_entity.pdbx_description
1 polymer ?
#
loop_
_entity_poly.entity_id
_entity_poly.type
_entity_poly.pdbx_seq_one_letter_code
_entity_poly.pdbx_strand_id
1 'polypeptide(L)'
;MQLYLEVVLSAVSVPEQERTVVEALERHRLVGVEDKNAEQSDPAYQSMDRDPGFDDEPKKLFNTEYLPFQKQPEKSYGMLTGNQPEGEMKYSTLRYDLPGYPRCGTIEIIYDIPSGILTDEHPNPGHPYSGIKCRAYLPDSPEGRQVLHLLIRAFDQRLIFTVGTSTTTGAQNTVIWNDIHHKTNTTGGPEGNGYPDSNYMKRVKEELKAKGIEFPV
;
A
#
# COMPACT_ATOMS: atom_id res chain seq x y z
N MET A 1 33.78 -21.01 -35.27
CA MET A 1 33.11 -21.36 -36.54
C MET A 1 31.85 -22.15 -36.21
N GLN A 2 30.63 -21.79 -36.59
CA GLN A 2 30.20 -20.72 -37.47
C GLN A 2 28.65 -20.58 -37.46
N LEU A 3 27.95 -20.85 -36.36
CA LEU A 3 26.46 -20.96 -36.41
C LEU A 3 25.65 -20.46 -35.20
N TYR A 4 26.20 -19.62 -34.32
CA TYR A 4 25.39 -18.98 -33.25
C TYR A 4 25.53 -17.45 -33.20
N LEU A 5 26.04 -16.83 -34.27
CA LEU A 5 26.30 -15.38 -34.32
C LEU A 5 25.42 -14.60 -35.30
N GLU A 6 24.46 -15.23 -35.99
CA GLU A 6 23.73 -14.57 -37.11
C GLU A 6 22.23 -14.27 -36.88
N VAL A 7 21.72 -14.23 -35.64
CA VAL A 7 20.33 -13.77 -35.41
C VAL A 7 20.20 -12.58 -34.44
N VAL A 8 21.31 -12.01 -33.96
CA VAL A 8 21.26 -10.77 -33.15
C VAL A 8 21.69 -9.53 -33.95
N LEU A 9 21.77 -9.62 -35.28
CA LEU A 9 22.07 -8.46 -36.13
C LEU A 9 21.10 -8.34 -37.30
N SER A 10 19.85 -8.01 -36.98
CA SER A 10 19.03 -7.20 -37.88
C SER A 10 18.25 -6.14 -37.08
N ALA A 11 18.91 -4.99 -36.92
CA ALA A 11 18.35 -3.64 -36.82
C ALA A 11 17.29 -3.33 -35.74
N VAL A 12 17.74 -2.80 -34.59
CA VAL A 12 17.33 -1.45 -34.14
C VAL A 12 18.55 -0.77 -33.50
N SER A 13 18.85 0.45 -33.95
CA SER A 13 19.91 1.34 -33.50
C SER A 13 19.78 1.67 -32.00
N VAL A 14 20.59 1.04 -31.16
CA VAL A 14 20.74 1.41 -29.73
C VAL A 14 21.87 2.44 -29.60
N PRO A 15 21.61 3.66 -29.10
CA PRO A 15 22.63 4.69 -28.92
C PRO A 15 23.75 4.26 -27.95
N GLU A 16 24.96 4.71 -28.22
CA GLU A 16 26.23 4.33 -27.56
C GLU A 16 26.28 4.57 -26.04
N GLN A 17 25.30 5.28 -25.46
CA GLN A 17 25.19 5.55 -24.03
C GLN A 17 24.51 4.43 -23.21
N GLU A 18 23.86 3.45 -23.85
CA GLU A 18 23.19 2.34 -23.16
C GLU A 18 24.04 1.06 -23.07
N ARG A 19 25.20 1.00 -23.75
CA ARG A 19 26.14 -0.13 -23.63
C ARG A 19 26.86 -0.17 -22.28
N THR A 20 27.02 0.97 -21.62
CA THR A 20 27.78 1.09 -20.36
C THR A 20 27.03 0.56 -19.13
N VAL A 21 25.70 0.43 -19.21
CA VAL A 21 24.84 0.01 -18.09
C VAL A 21 24.69 -1.52 -18.02
N VAL A 22 24.70 -2.19 -19.17
CA VAL A 22 24.57 -3.66 -19.25
C VAL A 22 25.85 -4.36 -18.79
N GLU A 23 27.04 -3.79 -19.06
CA GLU A 23 28.32 -4.31 -18.53
C GLU A 23 28.54 -4.03 -17.02
N ALA A 24 27.80 -3.09 -16.44
CA ALA A 24 27.89 -2.75 -15.01
C ALA A 24 27.01 -3.66 -14.11
N LEU A 25 25.98 -4.29 -14.67
CA LEU A 25 25.06 -5.16 -13.92
C LEU A 25 25.51 -6.64 -13.85
N GLU A 26 26.49 -7.05 -14.66
CA GLU A 26 27.03 -8.42 -14.65
C GLU A 26 28.31 -8.60 -13.80
N ARG A 27 28.82 -7.55 -13.14
CA ARG A 27 30.04 -7.63 -12.28
C ARG A 27 29.80 -7.69 -10.76
N HIS A 28 28.57 -7.75 -10.28
CA HIS A 28 28.29 -7.92 -8.83
C HIS A 28 27.43 -9.14 -8.48
N ARG A 29 27.48 -10.19 -9.31
CA ARG A 29 27.14 -11.54 -8.90
C ARG A 29 28.46 -12.32 -8.80
N LEU A 30 28.77 -12.84 -7.61
CA LEU A 30 29.97 -13.58 -7.19
C LEU A 30 30.92 -12.80 -6.26
N VAL A 31 30.55 -12.57 -4.99
CA VAL A 31 31.42 -12.84 -3.82
C VAL A 31 30.51 -13.03 -2.59
N GLY A 32 30.58 -14.21 -1.98
CA GLY A 32 29.89 -14.54 -0.74
C GLY A 32 30.36 -15.93 -0.31
N VAL A 33 31.62 -16.01 0.11
CA VAL A 33 32.25 -17.22 0.63
C VAL A 33 31.66 -17.50 2.01
N GLU A 34 31.16 -18.72 2.21
CA GLU A 34 30.78 -19.26 3.51
C GLU A 34 32.04 -19.52 4.35
N ASP A 35 32.16 -18.89 5.52
CA ASP A 35 33.07 -19.36 6.58
C ASP A 35 32.23 -19.97 7.71
N LYS A 36 32.21 -21.31 7.71
CA LYS A 36 31.71 -22.14 8.82
C LYS A 36 32.85 -22.34 9.78
N ASN A 37 32.82 -21.69 10.96
CA ASN A 37 33.45 -22.14 12.22
C ASN A 37 33.40 -21.01 13.27
N ALA A 38 32.42 -21.04 14.18
CA ALA A 38 32.54 -20.54 15.57
C ALA A 38 31.19 -20.68 16.32
N GLU A 39 30.84 -21.91 16.71
CA GLU A 39 29.86 -22.16 17.76
C GLU A 39 30.48 -23.17 18.73
N GLN A 40 31.01 -22.69 19.87
CA GLN A 40 31.11 -23.44 21.13
C GLN A 40 31.90 -22.64 22.18
N SER A 41 31.19 -21.97 23.11
CA SER A 41 31.47 -22.00 24.55
C SER A 41 30.63 -20.96 25.32
N ASP A 42 29.41 -21.30 25.73
CA ASP A 42 28.77 -20.63 26.88
C ASP A 42 27.87 -21.64 27.65
N PRO A 43 28.20 -21.98 28.92
CA PRO A 43 27.55 -23.06 29.68
C PRO A 43 26.24 -22.67 30.38
N ALA A 44 25.61 -21.53 30.08
CA ALA A 44 24.34 -21.13 30.71
C ALA A 44 23.06 -21.74 30.08
N TYR A 45 23.18 -22.58 29.04
CA TYR A 45 22.05 -23.13 28.26
C TYR A 45 21.59 -24.54 28.66
N GLN A 46 22.00 -25.06 29.83
CA GLN A 46 21.66 -26.40 30.30
C GLN A 46 20.88 -26.39 31.63
N SER A 47 19.63 -25.91 31.63
CA SER A 47 18.66 -26.25 32.69
C SER A 47 17.21 -25.81 32.39
N MET A 48 16.60 -26.25 31.28
CA MET A 48 15.14 -26.27 31.15
C MET A 48 14.73 -27.45 30.26
N ASP A 49 13.96 -28.38 30.83
CA ASP A 49 13.39 -29.55 30.15
C ASP A 49 12.48 -29.10 28.99
N ARG A 50 12.81 -29.49 27.75
CA ARG A 50 12.03 -29.15 26.54
C ARG A 50 10.94 -30.17 26.26
N ASP A 51 9.71 -29.67 26.16
CA ASP A 51 8.54 -30.32 25.55
C ASP A 51 8.76 -30.42 24.02
N PRO A 52 8.68 -31.60 23.37
CA PRO A 52 9.07 -31.75 21.97
C PRO A 52 7.85 -31.55 21.05
N GLY A 53 7.67 -30.33 20.52
CA GLY A 53 6.66 -30.14 19.47
C GLY A 53 6.24 -28.73 19.13
N PHE A 54 7.16 -27.82 18.84
CA PHE A 54 6.88 -26.69 17.94
C PHE A 54 8.22 -26.10 17.48
N ASP A 55 8.62 -26.38 16.25
CA ASP A 55 9.85 -25.84 15.69
C ASP A 55 9.78 -24.31 15.63
N ASP A 56 10.73 -23.68 16.33
CA ASP A 56 11.06 -22.25 16.27
C ASP A 56 11.56 -21.90 14.86
N GLU A 57 10.69 -21.35 14.01
CA GLU A 57 11.14 -20.53 12.89
C GLU A 57 11.50 -19.12 13.40
N PRO A 58 12.72 -18.61 13.16
CA PRO A 58 13.08 -17.25 13.55
C PRO A 58 12.28 -16.23 12.75
N LYS A 59 11.33 -15.56 13.42
CA LYS A 59 10.62 -14.38 12.89
C LYS A 59 11.64 -13.29 12.55
N LYS A 60 12.02 -13.21 11.27
CA LYS A 60 12.77 -12.07 10.74
C LYS A 60 12.03 -10.79 11.09
N LEU A 61 12.68 -9.93 11.88
CA LEU A 61 12.30 -8.54 12.03
C LEU A 61 12.32 -7.91 10.64
N PHE A 62 11.16 -7.75 10.03
CA PHE A 62 11.02 -6.96 8.81
C PHE A 62 11.20 -5.50 9.19
N ASN A 63 12.38 -5.00 8.88
CA ASN A 63 12.73 -3.59 8.92
C ASN A 63 11.71 -2.81 8.10
N THR A 64 10.99 -1.89 8.75
CA THR A 64 10.11 -0.92 8.08
C THR A 64 10.96 0.10 7.36
N GLU A 65 11.37 -0.23 6.14
CA GLU A 65 11.90 0.74 5.19
C GLU A 65 10.86 0.93 4.09
N TYR A 66 10.32 2.13 4.01
CA TYR A 66 9.51 2.60 2.89
C TYR A 66 10.31 2.37 1.60
N LEU A 67 9.88 1.44 0.75
CA LEU A 67 10.27 1.46 -0.64
C LEU A 67 9.32 2.42 -1.35
N PRO A 68 9.79 3.58 -1.88
CA PRO A 68 8.94 4.39 -2.74
C PRO A 68 8.58 3.54 -3.95
N PHE A 69 7.29 3.31 -4.16
CA PHE A 69 6.80 2.72 -5.40
C PHE A 69 7.24 3.64 -6.53
N GLN A 70 8.22 3.22 -7.31
CA GLN A 70 8.67 3.99 -8.46
C GLN A 70 7.48 4.07 -9.43
N LYS A 71 6.95 5.28 -9.58
CA LYS A 71 5.82 5.59 -10.47
C LYS A 71 6.26 5.26 -11.91
N GLN A 72 5.91 4.06 -12.38
CA GLN A 72 6.08 3.72 -13.79
C GLN A 72 5.08 4.56 -14.59
N PRO A 73 5.49 5.20 -15.70
CA PRO A 73 4.56 5.92 -16.54
C PRO A 73 3.76 4.91 -17.36
N GLU A 74 2.68 4.38 -16.79
CA GLU A 74 1.70 3.66 -17.59
C GLU A 74 1.02 4.66 -18.53
N LYS A 75 1.26 4.49 -19.84
CA LYS A 75 0.49 5.18 -20.88
C LYS A 75 -0.96 4.68 -20.82
N SER A 76 -1.81 5.36 -20.06
CA SER A 76 -3.24 5.06 -20.02
C SER A 76 -4.04 6.01 -20.89
N TYR A 77 -4.93 5.46 -21.72
CA TYR A 77 -6.09 6.20 -22.19
C TYR A 77 -6.93 6.60 -20.96
N GLY A 78 -6.98 7.90 -20.65
CA GLY A 78 -7.92 8.54 -19.71
C GLY A 78 -8.07 7.90 -18.32
N MET A 79 -7.02 7.85 -17.50
CA MET A 79 -7.17 7.53 -16.07
C MET A 79 -8.08 8.56 -15.39
N LEU A 80 -9.18 8.09 -14.80
CA LEU A 80 -10.07 8.93 -14.00
C LEU A 80 -9.28 9.51 -12.84
N THR A 81 -9.10 10.83 -12.83
CA THR A 81 -8.47 11.55 -11.72
C THR A 81 -9.53 12.38 -11.02
N GLY A 82 -9.58 12.30 -9.69
CA GLY A 82 -10.51 13.09 -8.89
C GLY A 82 -9.94 14.46 -8.48
N ASN A 83 -10.60 15.11 -7.53
CA ASN A 83 -10.26 16.45 -7.05
C ASN A 83 -9.88 16.46 -5.56
N GLN A 84 -9.51 15.32 -4.96
CA GLN A 84 -8.95 15.28 -3.61
C GLN A 84 -7.83 16.32 -3.44
N PRO A 85 -7.84 17.16 -2.40
CA PRO A 85 -6.71 18.07 -2.14
C PRO A 85 -5.42 17.33 -1.79
N GLU A 86 -4.28 17.99 -1.98
CA GLU A 86 -2.97 17.44 -1.62
C GLU A 86 -2.90 17.05 -0.13
N GLY A 87 -2.23 15.93 0.15
CA GLY A 87 -2.10 15.39 1.50
C GLY A 87 -1.31 14.09 1.54
N GLU A 88 -1.32 13.43 2.68
CA GLU A 88 -0.57 12.20 2.91
C GLU A 88 -1.49 11.01 3.21
N MET A 89 -1.10 9.85 2.71
CA MET A 89 -1.60 8.54 3.12
C MET A 89 -0.42 7.73 3.66
N LYS A 90 -0.55 7.22 4.88
CA LYS A 90 0.43 6.33 5.51
C LYS A 90 -0.29 5.08 6.01
N TYR A 91 0.41 3.96 6.11
CA TYR A 91 -0.14 2.77 6.75
C TYR A 91 0.90 2.05 7.60
N SER A 92 0.44 1.27 8.57
CA SER A 92 1.24 0.40 9.41
C SER A 92 0.45 -0.84 9.81
N THR A 93 1.14 -1.87 10.32
CA THR A 93 0.51 -3.10 10.82
C THR A 93 0.50 -3.14 12.35
N LEU A 94 -0.65 -3.47 12.91
CA LEU A 94 -0.90 -3.67 14.33
C LEU A 94 -1.11 -5.16 14.61
N ARG A 95 -0.68 -5.63 15.78
CA ARG A 95 -0.69 -7.06 16.12
C ARG A 95 -2.06 -7.62 16.51
N TYR A 96 -3.02 -6.78 16.87
CA TYR A 96 -4.35 -7.26 17.27
C TYR A 96 -5.21 -7.55 16.05
N ASP A 97 -6.15 -8.48 16.22
CA ASP A 97 -7.09 -8.89 15.19
C ASP A 97 -8.36 -8.02 15.21
N LEU A 98 -8.94 -7.79 14.04
CA LEU A 98 -10.26 -7.20 13.93
C LEU A 98 -11.34 -8.27 14.17
N PRO A 99 -12.48 -7.91 14.80
CA PRO A 99 -13.63 -8.81 14.89
C PRO A 99 -14.03 -9.38 13.53
N GLY A 100 -14.09 -10.71 13.42
CA GLY A 100 -14.37 -11.43 12.16
C GLY A 100 -13.14 -11.86 11.36
N TYR A 101 -11.93 -11.46 11.77
CA TYR A 101 -10.67 -11.77 11.09
C TYR A 101 -9.60 -12.26 12.07
N PRO A 102 -9.71 -13.50 12.60
CA PRO A 102 -8.76 -14.01 13.60
C PRO A 102 -7.40 -14.37 12.99
N ARG A 103 -6.33 -14.15 13.76
CA ARG A 103 -4.94 -14.53 13.46
C ARG A 103 -4.36 -13.91 12.20
N CYS A 104 -4.73 -12.66 11.90
CA CYS A 104 -4.14 -11.94 10.77
C CYS A 104 -3.52 -10.60 11.16
N GLY A 105 -3.91 -9.99 12.29
CA GLY A 105 -3.52 -8.62 12.63
C GLY A 105 -4.40 -7.59 11.91
N THR A 106 -4.00 -6.32 12.02
CA THR A 106 -4.75 -5.16 11.49
C THR A 106 -3.82 -4.23 10.73
N ILE A 107 -4.23 -3.76 9.56
CA ILE A 107 -3.59 -2.64 8.86
C ILE A 107 -4.30 -1.36 9.33
N GLU A 108 -3.56 -0.43 9.93
CA GLU A 108 -4.02 0.94 10.17
C GLU A 108 -3.57 1.84 9.02
N ILE A 109 -4.51 2.57 8.44
CA ILE A 109 -4.28 3.59 7.42
C ILE A 109 -4.55 4.94 8.07
N ILE A 110 -3.65 5.91 7.87
CA ILE A 110 -3.76 7.27 8.35
C ILE A 110 -3.77 8.20 7.13
N TYR A 111 -4.81 9.01 7.02
CA TYR A 111 -4.90 10.10 6.07
C TYR A 111 -4.71 11.43 6.78
N ASP A 112 -3.93 12.32 6.17
CA ASP A 112 -3.72 13.69 6.66
C ASP A 112 -3.79 14.65 5.46
N ILE A 113 -4.93 15.32 5.31
CA ILE A 113 -5.14 16.35 4.29
C ILE A 113 -5.24 17.69 5.03
N PRO A 114 -4.25 18.59 4.90
CA PRO A 114 -4.30 19.89 5.55
C PRO A 114 -5.41 20.77 4.96
N SER A 115 -5.89 21.72 5.77
CA SER A 115 -6.72 22.82 5.29
C SER A 115 -5.99 23.64 4.24
N GLY A 116 -6.73 24.24 3.32
CA GLY A 116 -6.14 24.98 2.21
C GLY A 116 -7.14 25.88 1.50
N ILE A 117 -6.80 26.25 0.27
CA ILE A 117 -7.63 27.07 -0.62
C ILE A 117 -8.07 26.23 -1.81
N LEU A 118 -9.34 26.34 -2.19
CA LEU A 118 -9.90 25.62 -3.34
C LEU A 118 -9.26 26.09 -4.64
N THR A 119 -8.83 25.12 -5.44
CA THR A 119 -8.29 25.34 -6.79
C THR A 119 -9.43 25.43 -7.82
N ASP A 120 -9.08 25.70 -9.07
CA ASP A 120 -10.02 25.73 -10.21
C ASP A 120 -10.68 24.37 -10.50
N GLU A 121 -10.23 23.29 -9.86
CA GLU A 121 -10.83 21.95 -9.91
C GLU A 121 -12.06 21.80 -9.01
N HIS A 122 -12.39 22.84 -8.23
CA HIS A 122 -13.48 22.83 -7.27
C HIS A 122 -14.56 23.86 -7.65
N PRO A 123 -15.83 23.67 -7.22
CA PRO A 123 -16.94 24.54 -7.61
C PRO A 123 -16.78 26.03 -7.23
N ASN A 124 -15.99 26.32 -6.18
CA ASN A 124 -15.79 27.67 -5.66
C ASN A 124 -14.29 27.97 -5.46
N PRO A 125 -13.53 28.20 -6.53
CA PRO A 125 -12.09 28.48 -6.43
C PRO A 125 -11.81 29.70 -5.55
N GLY A 126 -10.67 29.69 -4.84
CA GLY A 126 -10.24 30.79 -3.98
C GLY A 126 -10.84 30.82 -2.58
N HIS A 127 -11.84 29.99 -2.28
CA HIS A 127 -12.40 29.87 -0.93
C HIS A 127 -11.60 28.88 -0.06
N PRO A 128 -11.51 29.12 1.26
CA PRO A 128 -10.85 28.19 2.16
C PRO A 128 -11.69 26.90 2.33
N TYR A 129 -11.00 25.78 2.53
CA TYR A 129 -11.60 24.53 2.98
C TYR A 129 -10.92 24.01 4.25
N SER A 130 -11.68 23.26 5.05
CA SER A 130 -11.17 22.56 6.24
C SER A 130 -10.66 21.17 5.87
N GLY A 131 -9.43 20.87 6.28
CA GLY A 131 -8.79 19.56 6.08
C GLY A 131 -9.38 18.44 6.94
N ILE A 132 -8.78 17.25 6.85
CA ILE A 132 -9.15 16.08 7.66
C ILE A 132 -7.90 15.30 8.09
N LYS A 133 -7.95 14.79 9.32
CA LYS A 133 -7.04 13.74 9.78
C LYS A 133 -7.88 12.58 10.29
N CYS A 134 -7.79 11.44 9.63
CA CYS A 134 -8.61 10.28 9.97
C CYS A 134 -7.83 8.97 9.87
N ARG A 135 -8.36 7.96 10.54
CA ARG A 135 -7.85 6.59 10.54
C ARG A 135 -8.85 5.66 9.88
N ALA A 136 -8.34 4.62 9.26
CA ALA A 136 -9.13 3.49 8.78
C ALA A 136 -8.41 2.17 9.03
N TYR A 137 -9.19 1.08 9.06
CA TYR A 137 -8.69 -0.24 9.43
C TYR A 137 -9.08 -1.30 8.39
N LEU A 138 -8.11 -2.12 8.00
CA LEU A 138 -8.32 -3.34 7.22
C LEU A 138 -7.76 -4.53 8.02
N PRO A 139 -8.28 -5.75 7.84
CA PRO A 139 -7.59 -6.93 8.34
C PRO A 139 -6.24 -7.08 7.63
N ASP A 140 -5.18 -7.46 8.35
CA ASP A 140 -3.89 -7.76 7.72
C ASP A 140 -3.89 -9.19 7.10
N SER A 141 -4.83 -9.42 6.20
CA SER A 141 -5.03 -10.66 5.45
C SER A 141 -4.65 -10.47 3.97
N PRO A 142 -4.52 -11.54 3.17
CA PRO A 142 -4.30 -11.41 1.73
C PRO A 142 -5.33 -10.52 1.02
N GLU A 143 -6.61 -10.66 1.39
CA GLU A 143 -7.68 -9.82 0.85
C GLU A 143 -7.59 -8.36 1.33
N GLY A 144 -7.30 -8.13 2.61
CA GLY A 144 -7.13 -6.78 3.13
C GLY A 144 -5.93 -6.06 2.50
N ARG A 145 -4.83 -6.77 2.23
CA ARG A 145 -3.68 -6.23 1.50
C ARG A 145 -4.02 -5.91 0.04
N GLN A 146 -4.86 -6.70 -0.63
CA GLN A 146 -5.35 -6.35 -1.97
C GLN A 146 -6.13 -5.03 -1.94
N VAL A 147 -7.05 -4.87 -0.98
CA VAL A 147 -7.82 -3.63 -0.81
C VAL A 147 -6.89 -2.45 -0.51
N LEU A 148 -5.88 -2.63 0.36
CA LEU A 148 -4.89 -1.60 0.63
C LEU A 148 -4.20 -1.09 -0.64
N HIS A 149 -3.76 -1.99 -1.54
CA HIS A 149 -3.11 -1.59 -2.80
C HIS A 149 -4.05 -0.80 -3.70
N LEU A 150 -5.34 -1.17 -3.76
CA LEU A 150 -6.33 -0.43 -4.51
C LEU A 150 -6.59 0.95 -3.89
N LEU A 151 -6.66 1.05 -2.55
CA LEU A 151 -6.81 2.34 -1.87
C LEU A 151 -5.61 3.27 -2.09
N ILE A 152 -4.38 2.73 -2.09
CA ILE A 152 -3.17 3.51 -2.45
C ILE A 152 -3.32 4.08 -3.87
N ARG A 153 -3.68 3.23 -4.85
CA ARG A 153 -3.91 3.70 -6.23
C ARG A 153 -5.02 4.74 -6.34
N ALA A 154 -6.12 4.56 -5.60
CA ALA A 154 -7.22 5.52 -5.56
C ALA A 154 -6.79 6.85 -4.93
N PHE A 155 -5.95 6.83 -3.89
CA PHE A 155 -5.40 8.03 -3.27
C PHE A 155 -4.47 8.77 -4.24
N ASP A 156 -3.58 8.06 -4.93
CA ASP A 156 -2.68 8.62 -5.95
C ASP A 156 -3.43 9.22 -7.13
N GLN A 157 -4.62 8.69 -7.45
CA GLN A 157 -5.52 9.22 -8.47
C GLN A 157 -6.51 10.26 -7.92
N ARG A 158 -6.34 10.70 -6.67
CA ARG A 158 -7.13 11.76 -6.04
C ARG A 158 -8.63 11.42 -5.90
N LEU A 159 -8.94 10.14 -5.67
CA LEU A 159 -10.31 9.61 -5.65
C LEU A 159 -10.86 9.28 -4.25
N ILE A 160 -10.04 9.24 -3.19
CA ILE A 160 -10.51 8.85 -1.84
C ILE A 160 -11.37 9.95 -1.22
N PHE A 161 -10.97 11.20 -1.41
CA PHE A 161 -11.66 12.36 -0.85
C PHE A 161 -12.10 13.36 -1.93
N THR A 162 -12.95 14.29 -1.52
CA THR A 162 -13.31 15.50 -2.26
C THR A 162 -13.59 16.63 -1.27
N VAL A 163 -13.82 17.85 -1.73
CA VAL A 163 -14.30 18.95 -0.89
C VAL A 163 -15.79 19.16 -1.14
N GLY A 164 -16.57 19.18 -0.06
CA GLY A 164 -18.00 19.36 -0.15
C GLY A 164 -18.65 19.66 1.20
N THR A 165 -19.89 19.21 1.36
CA THR A 165 -20.65 19.35 2.59
C THR A 165 -20.65 18.03 3.35
N SER A 166 -20.18 18.05 4.60
CA SER A 166 -20.26 16.91 5.51
C SER A 166 -21.71 16.55 5.78
N THR A 167 -22.08 15.31 5.50
CA THR A 167 -23.44 14.80 5.75
C THR A 167 -23.73 14.65 7.24
N THR A 168 -22.72 14.37 8.05
CA THR A 168 -22.87 14.16 9.50
C THR A 168 -22.99 15.47 10.28
N THR A 169 -22.26 16.50 9.87
CA THR A 169 -22.17 17.77 10.64
C THR A 169 -22.79 18.97 9.93
N GLY A 170 -23.10 18.85 8.63
CA GLY A 170 -23.56 19.97 7.80
C GLY A 170 -22.47 20.99 7.47
N ALA A 171 -21.22 20.76 7.90
CA ALA A 171 -20.10 21.65 7.62
C ALA A 171 -19.84 21.73 6.11
N GLN A 172 -19.84 22.95 5.56
CA GLN A 172 -19.53 23.23 4.16
C GLN A 172 -18.02 23.43 3.96
N ASN A 173 -17.56 23.30 2.72
CA ASN A 173 -16.15 23.47 2.33
C ASN A 173 -15.21 22.67 3.23
N THR A 174 -15.51 21.39 3.41
CA THR A 174 -14.67 20.48 4.19
C THR A 174 -14.30 19.27 3.36
N VAL A 175 -13.13 18.71 3.63
CA VAL A 175 -12.72 17.43 3.04
C VAL A 175 -13.68 16.33 3.55
N ILE A 176 -14.25 15.58 2.61
CA ILE A 176 -15.19 14.48 2.86
C ILE A 176 -14.80 13.25 2.05
N TRP A 177 -15.27 12.07 2.47
CA TRP A 177 -15.14 10.83 1.69
C TRP A 177 -15.83 10.95 0.33
N ASN A 178 -15.26 10.33 -0.70
CA ASN A 178 -15.76 10.37 -2.07
C ASN A 178 -16.28 8.99 -2.52
N ASP A 179 -17.33 8.51 -1.84
CA ASP A 179 -18.05 7.25 -2.09
C ASP A 179 -17.26 5.94 -1.90
N ILE A 180 -16.02 6.00 -1.40
CA ILE A 180 -15.23 4.82 -1.01
C ILE A 180 -15.26 4.71 0.51
N HIS A 181 -16.05 3.77 1.03
CA HIS A 181 -16.27 3.64 2.45
C HIS A 181 -15.07 3.03 3.16
N HIS A 182 -14.69 3.67 4.27
CA HIS A 182 -13.62 3.22 5.15
C HIS A 182 -14.19 2.76 6.48
N LYS A 183 -13.53 1.77 7.08
CA LYS A 183 -13.81 1.36 8.45
C LYS A 183 -13.00 2.23 9.41
N THR A 184 -13.63 3.27 9.94
CA THR A 184 -12.99 4.25 10.84
C THR A 184 -12.99 3.81 12.30
N ASN A 185 -13.68 2.70 12.62
CA ASN A 185 -13.65 2.05 13.93
C ASN A 185 -13.25 0.58 13.81
N THR A 186 -12.65 0.02 14.85
CA THR A 186 -12.32 -1.41 14.92
C THR A 186 -13.48 -2.26 15.45
N THR A 187 -14.51 -1.63 16.00
CA THR A 187 -15.70 -2.26 16.61
C THR A 187 -16.98 -1.52 16.21
N GLY A 188 -18.15 -2.03 16.61
CA GLY A 188 -19.45 -1.36 16.39
C GLY A 188 -20.14 -1.74 15.08
N GLY A 189 -19.61 -2.72 14.35
CA GLY A 189 -20.22 -3.25 13.14
C GLY A 189 -20.44 -2.21 12.03
N PRO A 190 -21.29 -2.52 11.03
CA PRO A 190 -21.54 -1.63 9.90
C PRO A 190 -22.03 -0.24 10.30
N GLU A 191 -22.94 -0.16 11.28
CA GLU A 191 -23.55 1.11 11.75
C GLU A 191 -22.52 2.05 12.39
N GLY A 192 -21.52 1.48 13.09
CA GLY A 192 -20.42 2.22 13.67
C GLY A 192 -19.25 2.48 12.73
N ASN A 193 -19.37 2.21 11.43
CA ASN A 193 -18.24 2.19 10.49
C ASN A 193 -17.09 1.30 10.98
N GLY A 194 -17.40 0.16 11.61
CA GLY A 194 -16.41 -0.75 12.16
C GLY A 194 -16.71 -2.22 11.91
N TYR A 195 -16.11 -3.07 12.74
CA TYR A 195 -16.14 -4.53 12.61
C TYR A 195 -16.95 -5.16 13.77
N PRO A 196 -17.46 -6.40 13.61
CA PRO A 196 -17.41 -7.23 12.41
C PRO A 196 -18.33 -6.71 11.30
N ASP A 197 -17.90 -6.86 10.05
CA ASP A 197 -18.72 -6.60 8.85
C ASP A 197 -18.25 -7.55 7.74
N SER A 198 -19.00 -8.63 7.52
CA SER A 198 -18.67 -9.66 6.54
C SER A 198 -18.83 -9.21 5.10
N ASN A 199 -19.56 -8.12 4.84
CA ASN A 199 -19.81 -7.62 3.49
C ASN A 199 -18.84 -6.50 3.07
N TYR A 200 -18.04 -5.98 4.01
CA TYR A 200 -17.21 -4.81 3.77
C TYR A 200 -16.18 -5.01 2.65
N MET A 201 -15.41 -6.10 2.66
CA MET A 201 -14.37 -6.34 1.64
C MET A 201 -14.94 -6.40 0.22
N LYS A 202 -16.11 -7.03 0.04
CA LYS A 202 -16.81 -7.05 -1.24
C LYS A 202 -17.24 -5.64 -1.65
N ARG A 203 -17.92 -4.94 -0.75
CA ARG A 203 -18.49 -3.61 -1.01
C ARG A 203 -17.41 -2.58 -1.36
N VAL A 204 -16.31 -2.52 -0.61
CA VAL A 204 -15.24 -1.55 -0.89
C VAL A 204 -14.56 -1.82 -2.23
N LYS A 205 -14.42 -3.09 -2.64
CA LYS A 205 -13.93 -3.45 -3.98
C LYS A 205 -14.88 -3.02 -5.09
N GLU A 206 -16.19 -3.15 -4.89
CA GLU A 206 -17.21 -2.68 -5.83
C GLU A 206 -17.20 -1.15 -5.96
N GLU A 207 -17.07 -0.43 -4.83
CA GLU A 207 -16.94 1.04 -4.79
C GLU A 207 -15.67 1.52 -5.51
N LEU A 208 -14.54 0.87 -5.27
CA LEU A 208 -13.27 1.15 -5.96
C LEU A 208 -13.39 0.89 -7.47
N LYS A 209 -13.97 -0.25 -7.86
CA LYS A 209 -14.23 -0.58 -9.27
C LYS A 209 -15.13 0.46 -9.94
N ALA A 210 -16.16 0.95 -9.26
CA ALA A 210 -17.04 2.00 -9.78
C ALA A 210 -16.29 3.33 -10.04
N LYS A 211 -15.18 3.56 -9.34
CA LYS A 211 -14.25 4.69 -9.57
C LYS A 211 -13.12 4.33 -10.57
N GLY A 212 -13.21 3.20 -11.28
CA GLY A 212 -12.20 2.75 -12.23
C GLY A 212 -10.94 2.13 -11.60
N ILE A 213 -10.98 1.82 -10.30
CA ILE A 213 -9.86 1.24 -9.56
C ILE A 213 -10.09 -0.26 -9.36
N GLU A 214 -9.53 -1.06 -10.25
CA GLU A 214 -9.50 -2.52 -10.13
C GLU A 214 -8.15 -3.09 -10.56
N PHE A 215 -7.88 -4.35 -10.23
CA PHE A 215 -6.72 -5.06 -10.76
C PHE A 215 -6.95 -5.36 -12.25
N PRO A 216 -5.91 -5.27 -13.10
CA PRO A 216 -6.00 -5.72 -14.48
C PRO A 216 -6.40 -7.20 -14.51
N VAL A 217 -7.30 -7.54 -15.42
CA VAL A 217 -7.78 -8.91 -15.66
C VAL A 217 -6.79 -9.66 -16.54
#